data_AF-A0A1K0GEM9-F1
#
_entry.id   AF-A0A1K0GEM9-F1
#
_cell.length_a   1.000
_cell.length_b   1.000
_cell.length_c   1.000
_cell.angle_alpha   90.00
_cell.angle_beta   90.00
_cell.angle_gamma   90.00
#
_symmetry.space_group_name_H-M   'P 1'
#
loop_
_entity.id
_entity.type
_entity.pdbx_description
1 polymer ?
#
loop_
_entity_poly.entity_id
_entity_poly.type
_entity_poly.pdbx_seq_one_letter_code
_entity_poly.pdbx_strand_id
1 'polypeptide(L)'
;MTEHSGMIFVFFFLAEYGSIVLMSTFTAILFLGGYNMSPQVLFAEDSFINLQSIALAVKAVLIMFVFVWIRATLPRMRYDSLMVFCWTGLLPIAISLLILVPSLLVAFDISPY
;
A
#
# COMPACT_ATOMS: atom_id res chain seq x y z
N MET A 1 -7.27 -20.17 18.86
CA MET A 1 -8.59 -20.66 18.39
C MET A 1 -9.58 -20.23 19.45
N THR A 2 -10.19 -19.07 19.25
CA THR A 2 -11.13 -18.47 20.18
C THR A 2 -12.54 -18.93 19.84
N GLU A 3 -13.27 -19.39 20.85
CA GLU A 3 -14.67 -19.79 20.75
C GLU A 3 -15.53 -18.52 20.59
N HIS A 4 -15.66 -18.06 19.35
CA HIS A 4 -16.55 -16.96 19.03
C HIS A 4 -17.85 -17.52 18.45
N SER A 5 -18.98 -17.07 19.02
CA SER A 5 -20.29 -17.17 18.36
C SER A 5 -20.15 -16.71 16.90
N GLY A 6 -20.76 -17.43 15.97
CA GLY A 6 -20.49 -17.30 14.52
C GLY A 6 -20.55 -15.87 13.97
N MET A 7 -21.33 -14.99 14.59
CA MET A 7 -21.40 -13.56 14.25
C MET A 7 -20.08 -12.80 14.50
N ILE A 8 -19.43 -13.01 15.66
CA ILE A 8 -18.18 -12.32 16.02
C ILE A 8 -17.03 -12.81 15.12
N PHE A 9 -17.04 -14.10 14.77
CA PHE A 9 -16.10 -14.67 13.80
C PHE A 9 -16.21 -13.97 12.44
N VAL A 10 -17.43 -13.79 11.92
CA VAL A 10 -17.65 -13.10 10.64
C VAL A 10 -17.13 -11.66 10.68
N PHE A 11 -17.42 -10.91 11.74
CA PHE A 11 -16.92 -9.54 11.88
C PHE A 11 -15.40 -9.46 11.97
N PHE A 12 -14.75 -10.43 12.63
CA PHE A 12 -13.29 -10.50 12.69
C PHE A 12 -12.67 -10.68 11.30
N PHE A 13 -13.17 -11.64 10.50
CA PHE A 13 -12.68 -11.82 9.12
C PHE A 13 -12.99 -10.63 8.23
N LEU A 14 -14.20 -10.07 8.34
CA LEU A 14 -14.57 -8.88 7.58
C LEU A 14 -13.62 -7.71 7.89
N ALA A 15 -13.26 -7.52 9.16
CA ALA A 15 -12.32 -6.49 9.58
C ALA A 15 -10.89 -6.78 9.08
N GLU A 16 -10.41 -8.02 9.16
CA GLU A 16 -9.08 -8.41 8.66
C GLU A 16 -8.97 -8.13 7.15
N TYR A 17 -9.90 -8.65 6.35
CA TYR A 17 -9.90 -8.44 4.90
C TYR A 17 -10.18 -6.97 4.52
N GLY A 18 -11.06 -6.28 5.24
CA GLY A 18 -11.31 -4.86 5.04
C GLY A 18 -10.06 -4.01 5.27
N SER A 19 -9.26 -4.34 6.28
CA SER A 19 -8.01 -3.64 6.56
C SER A 19 -6.94 -3.87 5.48
N ILE A 20 -6.90 -5.07 4.88
CA ILE A 20 -5.99 -5.38 3.76
C ILE A 20 -6.36 -4.55 2.53
N VAL A 21 -7.66 -4.49 2.20
CA VAL A 21 -8.16 -3.68 1.08
C VAL A 21 -7.79 -2.20 1.31
N LEU A 22 -8.07 -1.67 2.50
CA LEU A 22 -7.76 -0.29 2.86
C LEU A 22 -6.25 0.02 2.74
N MET A 23 -5.38 -0.82 3.30
CA MET A 23 -3.93 -0.58 3.22
C MET A 23 -3.40 -0.69 1.78
N SER A 24 -3.99 -1.57 0.96
CA SER A 24 -3.64 -1.69 -0.45
C SER A 24 -4.01 -0.44 -1.26
N THR A 25 -5.18 0.14 -1.00
CA THR A 25 -5.61 1.38 -1.68
C THR A 25 -4.79 2.58 -1.23
N PHE A 26 -4.48 2.71 0.07
CA PHE A 26 -3.57 3.75 0.57
C PHE A 26 -2.18 3.67 -0.07
N THR A 27 -1.63 2.47 -0.19
CA THR A 27 -0.32 2.26 -0.84
C THR A 27 -0.37 2.64 -2.32
N ALA A 28 -1.43 2.29 -3.03
CA ALA A 28 -1.62 2.67 -4.44
C ALA A 28 -1.71 4.19 -4.63
N ILE A 29 -2.35 4.90 -3.68
CA ILE A 29 -2.48 6.36 -3.71
C ILE A 29 -1.14 7.05 -3.47
N LEU A 30 -0.42 6.66 -2.41
CA LEU A 30 0.80 7.34 -1.99
C LEU A 30 1.99 7.07 -2.92
N PHE A 31 2.16 5.84 -3.39
CA PHE A 31 3.38 5.44 -4.12
C PHE A 31 3.15 5.22 -5.61
N LEU A 32 1.97 4.76 -6.05
CA LEU A 32 1.68 4.45 -7.45
C LEU A 32 0.94 5.58 -8.19
N GLY A 33 0.94 6.80 -7.64
CA GLY A 33 0.30 7.97 -8.25
C GLY A 33 -1.24 7.96 -8.20
N GLY A 34 -1.85 7.04 -7.44
CA GLY A 34 -3.30 6.98 -7.22
C GLY A 34 -4.11 6.91 -8.51
N TYR A 35 -5.06 7.83 -8.64
CA TYR A 35 -5.95 7.98 -9.80
C TYR A 35 -5.25 8.58 -11.02
N ASN A 36 -4.11 9.24 -10.82
CA ASN A 36 -3.36 9.83 -11.91
C ASN A 36 -2.58 8.74 -12.64
N MET A 37 -2.97 8.53 -13.89
CA MET A 37 -2.13 7.93 -14.91
C MET A 37 -1.55 9.11 -15.68
N SER A 38 -0.38 9.61 -15.29
CA SER A 38 0.24 10.78 -15.95
C SER A 38 1.30 10.36 -16.97
N PRO A 39 1.56 11.15 -18.03
CA PRO A 39 0.79 12.27 -18.58
C PRO A 39 0.32 12.02 -20.04
N GLN A 40 -0.78 12.68 -20.44
CA GLN A 40 -1.05 13.11 -21.82
C GLN A 40 -1.65 12.12 -22.85
N VAL A 41 -1.96 10.87 -22.50
CA VAL A 41 -2.53 9.92 -23.51
C VAL A 41 -3.58 8.98 -22.89
N LEU A 42 -4.85 9.40 -22.85
CA LEU A 42 -5.96 8.68 -23.49
C LEU A 42 -7.27 9.45 -23.24
N PHE A 43 -7.55 10.37 -24.16
CA PHE A 43 -8.85 10.71 -24.72
C PHE A 43 -10.12 10.38 -23.92
N ALA A 44 -10.95 11.42 -23.81
CA ALA A 44 -12.34 11.47 -23.39
C ALA A 44 -12.58 11.75 -21.90
N GLU A 45 -12.58 13.04 -21.57
CA GLU A 45 -13.37 13.56 -20.45
C GLU A 45 -14.88 13.31 -20.63
N ASP A 46 -15.31 12.77 -21.78
CA ASP A 46 -16.70 12.45 -22.15
C ASP A 46 -16.91 10.94 -22.43
N SER A 47 -16.58 10.06 -21.49
CA SER A 47 -17.08 8.69 -21.53
C SER A 47 -17.83 8.36 -20.25
N PHE A 48 -18.94 7.63 -20.36
CA PHE A 48 -19.78 7.18 -19.23
C PHE A 48 -19.02 6.34 -18.18
N ILE A 49 -17.77 5.96 -18.47
CA ILE A 49 -16.94 5.11 -17.65
C ILE A 49 -15.76 5.93 -17.12
N ASN A 50 -15.71 6.14 -15.80
CA ASN A 50 -14.59 6.78 -15.12
C ASN A 50 -13.32 5.89 -15.20
N LEU A 51 -12.54 6.05 -16.26
CA LEU A 51 -11.32 5.30 -16.51
C LEU A 51 -10.28 5.49 -15.38
N GLN A 52 -10.27 6.67 -14.76
CA GLN A 52 -9.41 7.00 -13.62
C GLN A 52 -9.70 6.13 -12.39
N SER A 53 -10.98 5.89 -12.08
CA SER A 53 -11.38 5.03 -10.96
C SER A 53 -11.00 3.57 -11.22
N ILE A 54 -11.13 3.11 -12.47
CA ILE A 54 -10.70 1.77 -12.88
C ILE A 54 -9.19 1.61 -12.76
N ALA A 55 -8.41 2.63 -13.15
CA ALA A 55 -6.96 2.59 -13.02
C ALA A 55 -6.52 2.45 -11.55
N LEU A 56 -7.17 3.18 -10.64
CA LEU A 56 -6.94 3.01 -9.20
C LEU A 56 -7.31 1.59 -8.73
N ALA A 57 -8.47 1.07 -9.16
CA ALA A 57 -8.91 -0.27 -8.78
C ALA A 57 -7.94 -1.35 -9.26
N VAL A 58 -7.44 -1.25 -10.50
CA VAL A 58 -6.44 -2.19 -11.05
C VAL A 58 -5.15 -2.16 -10.26
N LYS A 59 -4.63 -0.96 -9.92
CA LYS A 59 -3.43 -0.82 -9.08
C LYS A 59 -3.63 -1.42 -7.69
N ALA A 60 -4.78 -1.17 -7.06
CA ALA A 60 -5.12 -1.74 -5.76
C ALA A 60 -5.23 -3.27 -5.80
N VAL A 61 -5.88 -3.83 -6.84
CA VAL A 61 -5.96 -5.29 -7.04
C VAL A 61 -4.58 -5.91 -7.23
N LEU A 62 -3.67 -5.23 -7.94
CA LEU A 62 -2.27 -5.67 -8.07
C LEU A 62 -1.57 -5.77 -6.71
N ILE A 63 -1.75 -4.78 -5.84
CA ILE A 63 -1.19 -4.81 -4.47
C ILE A 63 -1.86 -5.91 -3.63
N MET A 64 -3.17 -6.09 -3.74
CA MET A 64 -3.86 -7.21 -3.08
C MET A 64 -3.35 -8.57 -3.55
N PHE A 65 -3.07 -8.72 -4.85
CA PHE A 65 -2.45 -9.93 -5.39
C PHE A 65 -1.08 -10.20 -4.77
N VAL A 66 -0.25 -9.16 -4.60
CA VAL A 66 1.04 -9.26 -3.90
C VAL A 66 0.85 -9.73 -2.45
N PHE A 67 -0.15 -9.22 -1.72
CA PHE A 67 -0.45 -9.70 -0.37
C PHE A 67 -0.77 -11.20 -0.31
N VAL A 68 -1.62 -11.68 -1.23
CA VAL A 68 -1.96 -13.10 -1.33
C VAL A 68 -0.74 -13.94 -1.73
N TRP A 69 0.09 -13.44 -2.65
CA TRP A 69 1.30 -14.12 -3.09
C TRP A 69 2.34 -14.25 -1.97
N ILE A 70 2.56 -13.19 -1.19
CA ILE A 70 3.45 -13.21 -0.02
C ILE A 70 2.96 -14.24 1.01
N ARG A 71 1.64 -14.29 1.26
CA ARG A 71 1.04 -15.28 2.17
C ARG A 71 1.24 -16.72 1.70
N ALA A 72 1.28 -16.94 0.38
CA ALA A 72 1.49 -18.27 -0.21
C ALA A 72 2.97 -18.71 -0.20
N THR A 73 3.91 -17.77 -0.30
CA THR A 73 5.34 -18.07 -0.48
C THR A 73 6.15 -18.06 0.81
N LEU A 74 5.81 -17.20 1.78
CA LEU A 74 6.64 -17.03 2.96
C LEU A 74 6.31 -18.05 4.06
N PRO A 75 7.33 -18.72 4.64
CA PRO A 75 7.15 -19.49 5.86
C PRO A 75 6.83 -18.56 7.05
N ARG A 76 6.04 -19.04 8.00
CA ARG A 76 5.62 -18.25 9.16
C ARG A 76 6.83 -17.78 9.98
N MET A 77 7.02 -16.47 10.06
CA MET A 77 8.06 -15.87 10.89
C MET A 77 7.63 -15.81 12.35
N ARG A 78 8.58 -16.01 13.26
CA ARG A 78 8.37 -15.85 14.71
C ARG A 78 8.30 -14.36 15.07
N TYR A 79 7.54 -14.04 16.13
CA TYR A 79 7.34 -12.66 16.60
C TYR A 79 8.66 -11.94 16.89
N ASP A 80 9.60 -12.62 17.52
CA ASP A 80 10.91 -12.06 17.90
C ASP A 80 11.69 -11.58 16.66
N SER A 81 11.66 -12.36 15.58
CA SER A 81 12.33 -11.99 14.32
C SER A 81 11.64 -10.81 13.63
N LEU A 82 10.31 -10.72 13.71
CA LEU A 82 9.55 -9.60 13.15
C LEU A 82 9.85 -8.29 13.89
N MET A 83 9.94 -8.35 15.22
CA MET A 83 10.27 -7.19 16.05
C MET A 83 11.68 -6.67 15.74
N VAL A 84 12.67 -7.56 15.65
CA VAL A 84 14.05 -7.20 15.30
C VAL A 84 14.13 -6.61 13.90
N PHE A 85 13.43 -7.19 12.92
CA PHE A 85 13.39 -6.66 11.54
C PHE A 85 12.80 -5.24 11.48
N CYS A 86 11.70 -5.00 12.20
CA CYS A 86 11.07 -3.68 12.24
C CYS A 86 11.97 -2.63 12.91
N TRP A 87 12.51 -2.95 14.09
CA TRP A 87 13.28 -1.99 14.88
C TRP A 87 14.70 -1.74 14.37
N THR A 88 15.38 -2.79 13.90
CA THR A 88 16.79 -2.67 13.51
C THR A 88 16.95 -2.47 12.00
N GLY A 89 15.99 -2.92 11.19
CA GLY A 89 16.03 -2.76 9.74
C GLY A 89 15.17 -1.60 9.24
N LEU A 90 13.86 -1.69 9.48
CA LEU A 90 12.89 -0.79 8.86
C LEU A 90 12.89 0.63 9.45
N LEU A 91 13.09 0.76 10.75
CA LEU A 91 13.08 2.07 11.41
C LEU A 91 14.29 2.94 11.01
N PRO A 92 15.54 2.44 10.99
CA PRO A 92 16.69 3.23 10.54
C PRO A 92 16.60 3.63 9.07
N ILE A 93 16.08 2.76 8.20
CA ILE A 93 15.96 3.07 6.77
C ILE A 93 14.90 4.15 6.51
N ALA A 94 13.80 4.14 7.27
CA ALA A 94 12.77 5.17 7.18
C ALA A 94 13.33 6.54 7.60
N ILE A 95 14.08 6.60 8.70
CA ILE A 95 14.74 7.84 9.16
C ILE A 95 15.76 8.33 8.13
N SER A 96 16.53 7.41 7.54
CA SER A 96 17.50 7.76 6.50
C SER A 96 16.84 8.37 5.28
N LEU A 97 15.75 7.78 4.77
CA LEU A 97 14.98 8.33 3.63
C LEU A 97 14.34 9.68 3.97
N LEU A 98 13.85 9.84 5.20
CA LEU A 98 13.23 11.10 5.65
C LEU A 98 14.23 12.26 5.61
N ILE A 99 15.51 12.03 5.89
CA ILE A 99 16.56 13.04 5.82
C ILE A 99 17.10 13.18 4.38
N LEU A 100 17.25 12.06 3.66
CA LEU A 100 17.88 12.02 2.35
C LEU A 100 17.02 12.68 1.25
N VAL A 101 15.71 12.43 1.23
CA VAL A 101 14.79 13.00 0.23
C VAL A 101 14.80 14.53 0.25
N PRO A 102 14.59 15.23 1.38
CA PRO A 102 14.65 16.70 1.39
C PRO A 102 16.06 17.23 1.14
N SER A 103 17.11 16.55 1.62
CA SER A 103 18.49 16.94 1.33
C SER A 103 18.79 16.94 -0.18
N LEU A 104 18.31 15.93 -0.91
CA LEU A 104 18.45 15.87 -2.37
C LEU A 104 17.64 16.97 -3.06
N LEU A 105 16.41 17.21 -2.61
CA LEU A 105 15.54 18.24 -3.18
C LEU A 105 16.18 19.63 -3.13
N VAL A 106 16.79 19.96 -1.99
CA VAL A 106 17.52 21.23 -1.77
C VAL A 106 18.81 21.27 -2.59
N ALA A 107 19.56 20.17 -2.67
CA ALA A 107 20.81 20.11 -3.42
C ALA A 107 20.63 20.36 -4.93
N PHE A 108 19.49 19.94 -5.50
CA PHE A 108 19.15 20.14 -6.90
C PHE A 108 18.28 21.39 -7.17
N ASP A 109 18.05 22.22 -6.15
CA ASP A 109 17.21 23.44 -6.23
C ASP A 109 15.83 23.18 -6.87
N ILE A 110 15.33 21.95 -6.67
CA ILE A 110 14.03 21.45 -7.18
C ILE A 110 12.97 21.52 -6.07
N SER A 111 13.28 22.21 -4.97
CA SER A 111 12.30 22.46 -3.93
C SER A 111 11.07 23.16 -4.53
N PRO A 112 9.84 22.68 -4.28
CA PRO A 112 8.62 23.32 -4.74
C PRO A 112 8.31 24.63 -3.96
N TYR A 113 9.35 25.32 -3.46
CA TYR A 113 9.33 26.64 -2.83
C TYR A 113 10.27 27.56 -3.58
#